data_AF-A0A3N4LPL9-F1
#
_entry.id   AF-A0A3N4LPL9-F1
#
_cell.length_a   1.000
_cell.length_b   1.000
_cell.length_c   1.000
_cell.angle_alpha   90.00
_cell.angle_beta   90.00
_cell.angle_gamma   90.00
#
_symmetry.space_group_name_H-M   'P 1'
#
loop_
_entity.id
_entity.type
_entity.pdbx_description
1 polymer ?
#
loop_
_entity_poly.entity_id
_entity_poly.type
_entity_poly.pdbx_seq_one_letter_code
_entity_poly.pdbx_strand_id
1 'polypeptide(L)'
;LTPLEPLKRHQDVKMIRTKNAAAWLLSSESFCNWRDSNTIPVEDCIRVFCCFGIPGAGKTVISSVVIDELYSQFHKYPSIGIACLYADYKDQNNQILVHILGIFLRQLVQETVPKELIEMLVKIKRKGKKVEMEDILALLRIRLQQLKRAFICIDAVDELEPKVQQQQLLDVLKELGTN
;
A
#
# COMPACT_ATOMS: atom_id res chain seq x y z
N LEU A 1 -3.12 12.52 10.10
CA LEU A 1 -2.12 11.43 9.99
C LEU A 1 -1.19 11.63 8.80
N THR A 2 -1.66 12.15 7.66
CA THR A 2 -0.80 12.39 6.49
C THR A 2 -1.39 13.48 5.57
N PRO A 3 -0.57 14.34 4.95
CA PRO A 3 -1.00 15.29 3.92
C PRO A 3 -1.12 14.65 2.52
N LEU A 4 -0.65 13.41 2.34
CA LEU A 4 -0.62 12.73 1.04
C LEU A 4 -2.03 12.31 0.58
N GLU A 5 -2.27 12.40 -0.73
CA GLU A 5 -3.53 12.04 -1.39
C GLU A 5 -3.31 11.07 -2.58
N PRO A 6 -2.78 9.85 -2.36
CA PRO A 6 -2.46 8.92 -3.45
C PRO A 6 -3.69 8.52 -4.28
N LEU A 7 -4.90 8.51 -3.69
CA LEU A 7 -6.13 8.22 -4.42
C LEU A 7 -6.49 9.30 -5.45
N LYS A 8 -6.12 10.56 -5.21
CA LYS A 8 -6.28 11.64 -6.19
C LYS A 8 -5.35 11.40 -7.38
N ARG A 9 -4.08 11.09 -7.09
CA ARG A 9 -3.11 10.72 -8.14
C ARG A 9 -3.56 9.49 -8.93
N HIS A 10 -4.11 8.49 -8.25
CA HIS A 10 -4.68 7.31 -8.89
C HIS A 10 -5.80 7.67 -9.88
N GLN A 11 -6.73 8.55 -9.49
CA GLN A 11 -7.81 9.04 -10.36
C GLN A 11 -7.25 9.77 -11.58
N ASP A 12 -6.26 10.64 -11.39
CA ASP A 12 -5.61 11.36 -12.50
C ASP A 12 -5.00 10.39 -13.53
N VAL A 13 -4.25 9.39 -13.06
CA VAL A 13 -3.64 8.37 -13.93
C VAL A 13 -4.71 7.53 -14.63
N LYS A 14 -5.79 7.20 -13.91
CA LYS A 14 -6.92 6.43 -14.45
C LYS A 14 -7.66 7.17 -15.55
N MET A 15 -7.79 8.50 -15.46
CA MET A 15 -8.43 9.32 -16.49
C MET A 15 -7.63 9.39 -17.80
N ILE A 16 -6.31 9.35 -17.72
CA ILE A 16 -5.44 9.51 -18.90
C ILE A 16 -5.00 8.19 -19.54
N ARG A 17 -5.10 7.05 -18.83
CA ARG A 17 -4.67 5.75 -19.36
C ARG A 17 -5.67 5.21 -20.39
N THR A 18 -5.19 4.47 -21.39
CA THR A 18 -6.05 3.84 -22.39
C THR A 18 -6.85 2.68 -21.82
N LYS A 19 -8.06 2.47 -22.36
CA LYS A 19 -8.87 1.28 -22.08
C LYS A 19 -8.08 0.05 -22.55
N ASN A 20 -7.83 -0.90 -21.65
CA ASN A 20 -6.98 -2.09 -21.83
C ASN A 20 -5.45 -1.88 -21.73
N ALA A 21 -4.98 -0.76 -21.19
CA ALA A 21 -3.57 -0.62 -20.83
C ALA A 21 -3.12 -1.78 -19.91
N ALA A 22 -1.93 -2.33 -20.16
CA ALA A 22 -1.33 -3.39 -19.35
C ALA A 22 -2.19 -4.66 -19.13
N ALA A 23 -3.19 -4.93 -19.98
CA ALA A 23 -4.05 -6.10 -19.84
C ALA A 23 -3.26 -7.43 -19.87
N TRP A 24 -2.17 -7.48 -20.64
CA TRP A 24 -1.26 -8.62 -20.69
C TRP A 24 -0.68 -8.99 -19.32
N LEU A 25 -0.48 -8.00 -18.44
CA LEU A 25 0.09 -8.21 -17.11
C LEU A 25 -0.89 -8.96 -16.21
N LEU A 26 -2.18 -8.63 -16.30
CA LEU A 26 -3.23 -9.22 -15.47
C LEU A 26 -3.45 -10.71 -15.78
N SER A 27 -3.01 -11.15 -16.96
CA SER A 27 -3.01 -12.57 -17.37
C SER A 27 -1.63 -13.23 -17.25
N SER A 28 -0.61 -12.51 -16.79
CA SER A 28 0.72 -13.09 -16.61
C SER A 28 0.74 -14.03 -15.41
N GLU A 29 1.45 -15.15 -15.56
CA GLU A 29 1.62 -16.14 -14.49
C GLU A 29 2.21 -15.50 -13.22
N SER A 30 3.21 -14.63 -13.38
CA SER A 30 3.82 -13.92 -12.25
C SER A 30 2.84 -13.07 -11.45
N PHE A 31 1.91 -12.38 -12.14
CA PHE A 31 0.90 -11.57 -11.47
C PHE A 31 -0.15 -12.45 -10.80
N CYS A 32 -0.64 -13.48 -11.50
CA CYS A 32 -1.63 -14.41 -10.94
C CYS A 32 -1.09 -15.14 -9.71
N ASN A 33 0.14 -15.65 -9.76
CA ASN A 33 0.77 -16.34 -8.64
C ASN A 33 0.95 -15.41 -7.43
N TRP A 34 1.35 -14.16 -7.65
CA TRP A 34 1.40 -13.16 -6.59
C TRP A 34 0.00 -12.82 -6.07
N ARG A 35 -0.97 -12.52 -6.94
CA ARG A 35 -2.34 -12.14 -6.57
C ARG A 35 -3.06 -13.27 -5.84
N ASP A 36 -2.83 -14.51 -6.20
CA ASP A 36 -3.56 -15.68 -5.67
C ASP A 36 -2.70 -16.51 -4.70
N SER A 37 -1.62 -15.94 -4.18
CA SER A 37 -0.65 -16.62 -3.32
C SER A 37 -1.27 -17.32 -2.11
N ASN A 38 -2.42 -16.88 -1.60
CA ASN A 38 -3.12 -17.56 -0.50
C ASN A 38 -3.72 -18.93 -0.88
N THR A 39 -3.67 -19.32 -2.15
CA THR A 39 -4.09 -20.63 -2.64
C THR A 39 -2.91 -21.58 -2.87
N ILE A 40 -1.68 -21.09 -2.65
CA ILE A 40 -0.43 -21.80 -2.91
C ILE A 40 0.24 -22.14 -1.56
N PRO A 41 0.99 -23.26 -1.44
CA PRO A 41 1.78 -23.55 -0.23
C PRO A 41 2.70 -22.39 0.16
N VAL A 42 2.92 -22.21 1.46
CA VAL A 42 3.62 -21.04 2.02
C VAL A 42 5.06 -20.94 1.50
N GLU A 43 5.69 -22.09 1.27
CA GLU A 43 7.02 -22.27 0.69
C GLU A 43 7.15 -21.75 -0.74
N ASP A 44 6.06 -21.74 -1.52
CA ASP A 44 6.03 -21.32 -2.93
C ASP A 44 5.35 -19.94 -3.11
N CYS A 45 4.92 -19.31 -2.01
CA CYS A 45 4.20 -18.04 -2.03
C CYS A 45 5.09 -16.86 -2.41
N ILE A 46 4.85 -16.28 -3.58
CA ILE A 46 5.44 -14.99 -3.96
C ILE A 46 4.70 -13.87 -3.21
N ARG A 47 5.36 -13.25 -2.23
CA ARG A 47 4.79 -12.12 -1.46
C ARG A 47 5.01 -10.76 -2.10
N VAL A 48 6.02 -10.64 -2.96
CA VAL A 48 6.44 -9.39 -3.60
C VAL A 48 6.41 -9.52 -5.11
N PHE A 49 5.73 -8.59 -5.76
CA PHE A 49 5.68 -8.47 -7.23
C PHE A 49 6.22 -7.11 -7.64
N CYS A 50 7.27 -7.11 -8.46
CA CYS A 50 7.95 -5.89 -8.89
C CYS A 50 7.87 -5.72 -10.40
N CYS A 51 7.52 -4.51 -10.84
CA CYS A 51 7.57 -4.11 -12.24
C CYS A 51 8.77 -3.18 -12.47
N PHE A 52 9.77 -3.64 -13.23
CA PHE A 52 10.94 -2.85 -13.59
C PHE A 52 10.83 -2.37 -15.04
N GLY A 53 11.43 -1.22 -15.33
CA GLY A 53 11.49 -0.69 -16.68
C GLY A 53 12.10 0.70 -16.73
N ILE A 54 12.53 1.10 -17.93
CA ILE A 54 13.09 2.43 -18.18
C ILE A 54 12.08 3.56 -17.88
N PRO A 55 12.53 4.81 -17.68
CA PRO A 55 11.64 5.97 -17.66
C PRO A 55 10.75 6.00 -18.90
N GLY A 56 9.46 6.33 -18.74
CA GLY A 56 8.49 6.33 -19.85
C GLY A 56 7.90 4.97 -20.23
N ALA A 57 8.35 3.84 -19.65
CA ALA A 57 7.82 2.50 -19.95
C ALA A 57 6.36 2.24 -19.49
N GLY A 58 5.67 3.24 -18.93
CA GLY A 58 4.29 3.11 -18.49
C GLY A 58 4.09 2.45 -17.12
N LYS A 59 5.13 2.41 -16.25
CA LYS A 59 5.06 1.81 -14.90
C LYS A 59 3.90 2.36 -14.06
N THR A 60 3.72 3.67 -14.02
CA THR A 60 2.60 4.31 -13.31
C THR A 60 1.22 3.89 -13.82
N VAL A 61 1.09 3.70 -15.14
CA VAL A 61 -0.15 3.18 -15.76
C VAL A 61 -0.36 1.73 -15.34
N ILE A 62 0.69 0.91 -15.38
CA ILE A 62 0.66 -0.48 -14.89
C ILE A 62 0.21 -0.54 -13.41
N SER A 63 0.84 0.25 -12.53
CA SER A 63 0.48 0.33 -11.11
C SER A 63 -0.99 0.69 -10.91
N SER A 64 -1.50 1.66 -11.69
CA SER A 64 -2.91 2.03 -11.68
C SER A 64 -3.83 0.88 -12.13
N VAL A 65 -3.44 0.12 -13.15
CA VAL A 65 -4.22 -1.04 -13.64
C VAL A 65 -4.26 -2.15 -12.59
N VAL A 66 -3.13 -2.45 -11.94
CA VAL A 66 -3.05 -3.43 -10.85
C VAL A 66 -3.94 -3.02 -9.67
N ILE A 67 -3.87 -1.76 -9.24
CA ILE A 67 -4.70 -1.26 -8.13
C ILE A 67 -6.19 -1.41 -8.45
N ASP A 68 -6.62 -1.02 -9.66
CA ASP A 68 -8.01 -1.17 -10.07
C ASP A 68 -8.46 -2.63 -10.14
N GLU A 69 -7.60 -3.54 -10.60
CA GLU A 69 -7.91 -4.98 -10.62
C GLU A 69 -8.10 -5.52 -9.20
N LEU A 70 -7.20 -5.17 -8.27
CA LEU A 70 -7.31 -5.57 -6.87
C LEU A 70 -8.59 -5.03 -6.24
N TYR A 71 -8.93 -3.76 -6.47
CA TYR A 71 -10.20 -3.22 -5.99
C TYR A 71 -11.38 -3.95 -6.64
N SER A 72 -11.42 -4.11 -7.96
CA SER A 72 -12.49 -4.81 -8.67
C SER A 72 -12.77 -6.21 -8.11
N GLN A 73 -11.72 -6.98 -7.82
CA GLN A 73 -11.85 -8.32 -7.27
C GLN A 73 -12.18 -8.33 -5.78
N PHE A 74 -11.52 -7.49 -4.97
CA PHE A 74 -11.48 -7.66 -3.53
C PHE A 74 -12.21 -6.61 -2.70
N HIS A 75 -12.69 -5.51 -3.30
CA HIS A 75 -13.32 -4.40 -2.54
C HIS A 75 -14.55 -4.82 -1.72
N LYS A 76 -15.21 -5.93 -2.08
CA LYS A 76 -16.39 -6.46 -1.39
C LYS A 76 -16.06 -7.32 -0.18
N TYR A 77 -14.78 -7.62 0.06
CA TYR A 77 -14.32 -8.50 1.13
C TYR A 77 -13.65 -7.67 2.24
N PRO A 78 -14.34 -7.39 3.36
CA PRO A 78 -13.78 -6.56 4.44
C PRO A 78 -12.52 -7.14 5.10
N SER A 79 -12.26 -8.44 4.89
CA SER A 79 -11.07 -9.14 5.34
C SER A 79 -9.84 -8.93 4.45
N ILE A 80 -9.96 -8.23 3.32
CA ILE A 80 -8.85 -7.94 2.40
C ILE A 80 -8.63 -6.42 2.39
N GLY A 81 -7.43 -6.00 2.77
CA GLY A 81 -7.02 -4.59 2.73
C GLY A 81 -6.29 -4.26 1.44
N ILE A 82 -6.51 -3.06 0.90
CA ILE A 82 -5.77 -2.52 -0.24
C ILE A 82 -5.32 -1.12 0.15
N ALA A 83 -4.03 -0.84 -0.02
CA ALA A 83 -3.49 0.51 0.12
C ALA A 83 -2.49 0.80 -1.00
N CYS A 84 -2.44 2.05 -1.41
CA CYS A 84 -1.51 2.49 -2.45
C CYS A 84 -0.72 3.75 -2.06
N LEU A 85 0.45 3.90 -2.69
CA LEU A 85 1.27 5.10 -2.70
C LEU A 85 1.74 5.34 -4.14
N TYR A 86 1.68 6.59 -4.58
CA TYR A 86 2.38 7.06 -5.77
C TYR A 86 3.51 7.95 -5.29
N ALA A 87 4.75 7.44 -5.31
CA ALA A 87 5.90 8.25 -4.95
C ALA A 87 6.15 9.30 -6.05
N ASP A 88 6.48 10.50 -5.62
CA ASP A 88 6.81 11.65 -6.46
C ASP A 88 8.07 12.32 -5.91
N TYR A 89 9.13 12.38 -6.70
CA TYR A 89 10.38 12.98 -6.25
C TYR A 89 10.26 14.46 -5.85
N LYS A 90 9.18 15.14 -6.26
CA LYS A 90 8.93 16.56 -5.95
C LYS A 90 8.28 16.78 -4.58
N ASP A 91 7.71 15.75 -3.96
CA ASP A 91 6.94 15.87 -2.71
C ASP A 91 7.68 15.30 -1.48
N GLN A 92 9.01 15.29 -1.48
CA GLN A 92 9.84 14.67 -0.43
C GLN A 92 9.53 15.17 0.99
N ASN A 93 9.18 16.46 1.12
CA ASN A 93 8.84 17.06 2.41
C ASN A 93 7.61 16.39 3.05
N ASN A 94 6.67 15.92 2.23
CA ASN A 94 5.47 15.23 2.71
C ASN A 94 5.63 13.72 2.69
N GLN A 95 6.46 13.18 1.79
CA GLN A 95 6.74 11.75 1.66
C GLN A 95 7.75 11.26 2.68
N ILE A 96 7.61 11.63 3.96
CA ILE A 96 8.39 11.05 5.06
C ILE A 96 7.74 9.75 5.55
N LEU A 97 8.54 8.86 6.14
CA LEU A 97 8.10 7.51 6.52
C LEU A 97 6.83 7.48 7.38
N VAL A 98 6.72 8.37 8.38
CA VAL A 98 5.54 8.49 9.24
C VAL A 98 4.27 8.84 8.45
N HIS A 99 4.37 9.70 7.43
CA HIS A 99 3.24 10.05 6.57
C HIS A 99 2.88 8.93 5.59
N ILE A 100 3.88 8.19 5.11
CA ILE A 100 3.69 7.01 4.25
C ILE A 100 2.96 5.90 5.02
N LEU A 101 3.44 5.55 6.20
CA LEU A 101 2.78 4.56 7.05
C LEU A 101 1.37 5.03 7.47
N GLY A 102 1.22 6.32 7.73
CA GLY A 102 -0.08 6.94 7.99
C GLY A 102 -1.05 6.82 6.82
N ILE A 103 -0.57 6.85 5.57
CA ILE A 103 -1.44 6.68 4.39
C ILE A 103 -1.90 5.25 4.21
N PHE A 104 -1.04 4.27 4.51
CA PHE A 104 -1.41 2.87 4.50
C PHE A 104 -2.43 2.58 5.59
N LEU A 105 -2.19 3.05 6.82
CA LEU A 105 -3.14 2.88 7.91
C LEU A 105 -4.50 3.48 7.55
N ARG A 106 -4.53 4.72 7.03
CA ARG A 106 -5.76 5.42 6.64
C ARG A 106 -6.56 4.62 5.61
N GLN A 107 -5.91 4.07 4.58
CA GLN A 107 -6.58 3.29 3.55
C GLN A 107 -7.07 1.93 4.09
N LEU A 108 -6.28 1.25 4.91
CA LEU A 108 -6.63 -0.08 5.45
C LEU A 108 -7.79 -0.04 6.46
N VAL A 109 -8.08 1.11 7.07
CA VAL A 109 -9.18 1.28 8.04
C VAL A 109 -10.40 1.99 7.44
N GLN A 110 -10.34 2.40 6.16
CA GLN A 110 -11.36 3.24 5.53
C GLN A 110 -12.75 2.59 5.54
N GLU A 111 -12.82 1.28 5.28
CA GLU A 111 -14.08 0.52 5.23
C GLU A 111 -14.56 0.06 6.61
N THR A 112 -13.65 -0.16 7.55
CA THR A 112 -13.97 -0.61 8.90
C THR A 112 -12.87 -0.18 9.85
N VAL A 113 -13.24 0.54 10.91
CA VAL A 113 -12.33 0.90 12.00
C VAL A 113 -12.58 -0.05 13.17
N PRO A 114 -11.66 -0.97 13.45
CA PRO A 114 -11.77 -1.91 14.57
C PRO A 114 -11.81 -1.19 15.91
N LYS A 115 -12.56 -1.74 16.86
CA LYS A 115 -12.74 -1.14 18.20
C LYS A 115 -11.40 -0.96 18.91
N GLU A 116 -10.49 -1.92 18.76
CA GLU A 116 -9.14 -1.89 19.34
C GLU A 116 -8.33 -0.69 18.83
N LEU A 117 -8.46 -0.35 17.53
CA LEU A 117 -7.83 0.84 16.97
C LEU A 117 -8.43 2.13 17.53
N ILE A 118 -9.75 2.18 17.71
CA ILE A 118 -10.42 3.34 18.31
C ILE A 118 -9.93 3.55 19.74
N GLU A 119 -9.88 2.49 20.55
CA GLU A 119 -9.41 2.55 21.93
C GLU A 119 -7.96 3.03 22.04
N MET A 120 -7.08 2.54 21.16
CA MET A 120 -5.69 2.99 21.09
C MET A 120 -5.59 4.48 20.69
N LEU A 121 -6.33 4.91 19.66
CA LEU A 121 -6.36 6.30 19.22
C LEU A 121 -6.89 7.24 20.32
N VAL A 122 -7.91 6.82 21.08
CA VAL A 122 -8.44 7.57 22.23
C VAL A 122 -7.38 7.68 23.33
N LYS A 123 -6.65 6.61 23.64
CA LYS A 123 -5.56 6.63 24.61
C LYS A 123 -4.43 7.60 24.20
N ILE A 124 -4.05 7.63 22.92
CA ILE A 124 -3.04 8.56 22.40
C ILE A 124 -3.53 10.00 22.55
N LYS A 125 -4.77 10.29 22.11
CA LYS A 125 -5.38 11.63 22.23
C LYS A 125 -5.48 12.12 23.68
N ARG A 126 -5.90 11.26 24.62
CA ARG A 126 -6.01 11.60 26.05
C ARG A 126 -4.68 11.99 26.68
N LYS A 127 -3.57 11.43 26.21
CA LYS A 127 -2.23 11.78 26.69
C LYS A 127 -1.74 13.14 26.15
N GLY A 128 -2.51 13.82 25.29
CA GLY A 128 -2.11 15.07 24.64
C GLY A 128 -0.90 14.92 23.72
N LYS A 129 -0.52 13.68 23.38
CA LYS A 129 0.66 13.39 22.56
C LYS A 129 0.32 13.50 21.09
N LYS A 130 1.27 14.02 20.31
CA LYS A 130 1.26 13.88 18.85
C LYS A 130 1.40 12.40 18.51
N VAL A 131 0.70 11.94 17.47
CA VAL A 131 0.84 10.56 16.99
C VAL A 131 2.26 10.38 16.45
N GLU A 132 3.01 9.46 17.04
CA GLU A 132 4.38 9.14 16.65
C GLU A 132 4.41 7.96 15.67
N MET A 133 5.58 7.67 15.10
CA MET A 133 5.73 6.60 14.12
C MET A 133 5.43 5.23 14.74
N GLU A 134 5.84 5.02 15.98
CA GLU A 134 5.61 3.81 16.77
C GLU A 134 4.12 3.56 17.00
N ASP A 135 3.34 4.63 17.22
CA ASP A 135 1.89 4.54 17.34
C ASP A 135 1.26 4.06 16.02
N ILE A 136 1.69 4.61 14.88
CA ILE A 136 1.19 4.21 13.55
C ILE A 136 1.56 2.75 13.26
N LEU A 137 2.78 2.34 13.58
CA LEU A 137 3.22 0.95 13.42
C LEU A 137 2.41 0.00 14.29
N ALA A 138 2.13 0.37 15.55
CA ALA A 138 1.29 -0.43 16.44
C ALA A 138 -0.13 -0.58 15.87
N LEU A 139 -0.72 0.51 15.38
CA LEU A 139 -2.05 0.50 14.76
C LEU A 139 -2.08 -0.34 13.47
N LEU A 140 -1.03 -0.23 12.63
CA LEU A 140 -0.87 -1.05 11.43
C LEU A 140 -0.78 -2.53 11.77
N ARG A 141 0.04 -2.93 12.76
CA ARG A 141 0.16 -4.33 13.18
C ARG A 141 -1.19 -4.90 13.60
N ILE A 142 -1.93 -4.18 14.46
CA ILE A 142 -3.28 -4.60 14.89
C ILE A 142 -4.20 -4.77 13.68
N ARG A 143 -4.22 -3.77 12.79
CA ARG A 143 -5.11 -3.82 11.62
C ARG A 143 -4.77 -4.96 10.68
N LEU A 144 -3.48 -5.18 10.40
CA LEU A 144 -3.02 -6.24 9.51
C LEU A 144 -3.32 -7.64 10.07
N GLN A 145 -3.21 -7.84 11.39
CA GLN A 145 -3.57 -9.12 12.05
C GLN A 145 -5.06 -9.47 11.95
N GLN A 146 -5.93 -8.47 11.74
CA GLN A 146 -7.37 -8.68 11.57
C GLN A 146 -7.78 -8.90 10.11
N LEU A 147 -6.87 -8.64 9.18
CA LEU A 147 -7.07 -8.89 7.76
C LEU A 147 -6.58 -10.30 7.44
N LYS A 148 -7.31 -11.02 6.59
CA LYS A 148 -6.80 -12.26 5.99
C LYS A 148 -5.65 -11.98 5.03
N ARG A 149 -5.64 -10.78 4.44
CA ARG A 149 -4.64 -10.36 3.47
C ARG A 149 -4.62 -8.83 3.32
N ALA A 150 -3.45 -8.28 3.03
CA ALA A 150 -3.33 -6.88 2.61
C ALA A 150 -2.44 -6.78 1.36
N PHE A 151 -2.85 -5.94 0.41
CA PHE A 151 -2.04 -5.55 -0.74
C PHE A 151 -1.56 -4.11 -0.56
N ILE A 152 -0.25 -3.91 -0.60
CA ILE A 152 0.39 -2.59 -0.55
C ILE A 152 1.04 -2.32 -1.90
N CYS A 153 0.46 -1.40 -2.67
CA CYS A 153 0.95 -1.03 -4.00
C CYS A 153 1.77 0.26 -3.90
N ILE A 154 3.03 0.26 -4.35
CA ILE A 154 3.90 1.43 -4.32
C ILE A 154 4.40 1.68 -5.74
N ASP A 155 3.93 2.76 -6.36
CA ASP A 155 4.45 3.24 -7.65
C ASP A 155 5.70 4.09 -7.43
N ALA A 156 6.66 3.95 -8.35
CA ALA A 156 7.90 4.74 -8.38
C ALA A 156 8.69 4.72 -7.05
N VAL A 157 8.80 3.57 -6.39
CA VAL A 157 9.51 3.43 -5.09
C VAL A 157 10.94 3.97 -5.13
N ASP A 158 11.59 3.98 -6.30
CA ASP A 158 12.91 4.54 -6.56
C ASP A 158 12.99 6.07 -6.47
N GLU A 159 11.86 6.77 -6.52
CA GLU A 159 11.76 8.23 -6.35
C GLU A 159 11.70 8.68 -4.88
N LEU A 160 11.62 7.74 -3.92
CA LEU A 160 11.68 8.07 -2.50
C LEU A 160 13.11 8.48 -2.11
N GLU A 161 13.24 9.69 -1.56
CA GLU A 161 14.48 10.22 -1.02
C GLU A 161 14.31 10.64 0.46
N PRO A 162 15.38 10.53 1.28
CA PRO A 162 16.66 9.92 0.96
C PRO A 162 16.55 8.40 0.77
N LYS A 163 17.48 7.77 0.05
CA LYS A 163 17.56 6.29 -0.09
C LYS A 163 17.50 5.52 1.25
N VAL A 164 17.99 6.12 2.34
CA VAL A 164 17.83 5.56 3.69
C VAL A 164 16.36 5.36 4.06
N GLN A 165 15.50 6.32 3.71
CA GLN A 165 14.07 6.24 3.97
C GLN A 165 13.37 5.19 3.11
N GLN A 166 13.78 5.08 1.84
CA GLN A 166 13.33 4.00 0.96
C GLN A 166 13.64 2.64 1.58
N GLN A 167 14.88 2.45 2.07
CA GLN A 167 15.29 1.21 2.73
C GLN A 167 14.48 0.94 4.00
N GLN A 168 14.31 1.95 4.86
CA GLN A 168 13.49 1.83 6.07
C GLN A 168 12.05 1.44 5.76
N LEU A 169 11.44 1.99 4.72
CA LEU A 169 10.09 1.61 4.28
C LEU A 169 10.04 0.12 3.90
N LEU A 170 11.00 -0.35 3.10
CA LEU A 170 11.06 -1.74 2.67
C LEU A 170 11.27 -2.70 3.86
N ASP A 171 12.11 -2.32 4.83
CA ASP A 171 12.37 -3.14 6.02
C ASP A 171 11.13 -3.24 6.92
N VAL A 172 10.43 -2.12 7.13
CA VAL A 172 9.15 -2.10 7.84
C VAL A 172 8.10 -2.96 7.13
N LEU A 173 7.99 -2.87 5.80
CA LEU A 173 7.01 -3.66 5.06
C LEU A 173 7.32 -5.17 5.12
N LYS A 174 8.60 -5.55 5.10
CA LYS A 174 9.01 -6.95 5.32
C LYS A 174 8.61 -7.44 6.71
N GLU A 175 8.88 -6.66 7.75
CA GLU A 175 8.50 -7.00 9.13
C GLU A 175 6.98 -7.13 9.31
N LEU A 176 6.21 -6.24 8.68
CA LEU A 176 4.74 -6.30 8.74
C LEU A 176 4.17 -7.49 7.94
N GLY A 177 4.86 -7.92 6.88
CA GLY A 177 4.43 -8.98 5.97
C GLY A 177 4.74 -10.41 6.41
N THR A 178 5.37 -10.62 7.57
CA THR A 178 5.70 -11.96 8.11
C THR A 178 4.63 -12.58 9.02
N ASN A 179 3.49 -11.92 9.22
CA ASN A 179 2.36 -12.53 9.94
C ASN A 179 1.57 -13.52 9.07
#